data_AF-A0A9D1J3M1-F1
#
_entry.id   AF-A0A9D1J3M1-F1
#
_cell.length_a   1.000
_cell.length_b   1.000
_cell.length_c   1.000
_cell.angle_alpha   90.00
_cell.angle_beta   90.00
_cell.angle_gamma   90.00
#
_symmetry.space_group_name_H-M   'P 1'
#
loop_
_entity.id
_entity.type
_entity.pdbx_description
1 polymer ?
#
loop_
_entity_poly.entity_id
_entity_poly.type
_entity_poly.pdbx_seq_one_letter_code
_entity_poly.pdbx_strand_id
1 'polypeptide(L)'
;MKSTNSKKDNNVFKSRFFSELFVIPSIMWIILSILAMIDSMDSTDKLTIGELIMTDFVIILIWFVISILIIKVSFRLKKLFSKKNKDNDEVKIVENKKTIMKIEEYPHSRFVKNGMIILFIVTIVSLWLALASLFIVDEISPQHGFNFTKNMWICWCFLPIPILSIILGFKYKKVGFKCTKNIVGGFIIAFLLLVYGTFCLIPTFSANYDEIDKYRDIVDAELPSNGKLEIQNWGTYFDEDKTEYTIINAYYDKENVIDLVSSIENSNNWILSKDIKSVLRIFIPSTLYSDVDAYYSIYNKTTGQYNSLPDKAGDYEIYAMKYDVSDKHLEIHKFKYSYK
;
A
#
# COMPACT_ATOMS: atom_id res chain seq x y z
N MET A 1 54.11 11.32 -27.51
CA MET A 1 52.80 11.96 -27.31
C MET A 1 51.77 10.84 -27.08
N LYS A 2 51.41 10.55 -25.81
CA LYS A 2 50.46 9.49 -25.44
C LYS A 2 49.04 10.00 -25.65
N SER A 3 48.34 9.46 -26.65
CA SER A 3 46.91 9.66 -26.85
C SER A 3 46.15 8.97 -25.70
N THR A 4 45.54 9.78 -24.84
CA THR A 4 44.68 9.37 -23.75
C THR A 4 43.38 8.78 -24.29
N ASN A 5 43.19 7.47 -24.08
CA ASN A 5 41.89 6.80 -24.16
C ASN A 5 40.96 7.44 -23.12
N SER A 6 40.08 8.35 -23.54
CA SER A 6 39.01 8.82 -22.67
C SER A 6 38.00 7.68 -22.47
N LYS A 7 37.92 7.20 -21.23
CA LYS A 7 36.83 6.36 -20.75
C LYS A 7 35.54 7.11 -21.02
N LYS A 8 34.75 6.64 -21.98
CA LYS A 8 33.38 7.12 -22.20
C LYS A 8 32.54 6.63 -21.03
N ASP A 9 32.51 7.38 -19.93
CA ASP A 9 31.61 7.15 -18.82
C ASP A 9 30.18 7.27 -19.36
N ASN A 10 29.54 6.13 -19.57
CA ASN A 10 28.13 6.05 -19.93
C ASN A 10 27.34 6.61 -18.75
N ASN A 11 27.06 7.91 -18.78
CA ASN A 11 26.30 8.59 -17.75
C ASN A 11 24.91 7.97 -17.71
N VAL A 12 24.65 7.16 -16.67
CA VAL A 12 23.46 6.31 -16.51
C VAL A 12 22.18 7.13 -16.64
N PHE A 13 22.20 8.36 -16.12
CA PHE A 13 21.11 9.32 -16.14
C PHE A 13 20.78 9.88 -17.54
N LYS A 14 21.71 9.80 -18.50
CA LYS A 14 21.48 10.18 -19.90
C LYS A 14 21.09 9.00 -20.78
N SER A 15 20.94 7.79 -20.22
CA SER A 15 20.56 6.63 -21.03
C SER A 15 19.08 6.70 -21.39
N ARG A 16 18.75 6.46 -22.66
CA ARG A 16 17.36 6.33 -23.13
C ARG A 16 16.57 5.30 -22.30
N PHE A 17 17.26 4.26 -21.82
CA PHE A 17 16.69 3.24 -20.94
C PHE A 17 16.29 3.80 -19.57
N PHE A 18 17.10 4.66 -18.93
CA PHE A 18 16.70 5.33 -17.69
C PHE A 18 15.54 6.30 -17.91
N SER A 19 15.53 7.03 -19.04
CA SER A 19 14.41 7.90 -19.37
C SER A 19 13.10 7.12 -19.56
N GLU A 20 13.16 5.97 -20.26
CA GLU A 20 11.99 5.10 -20.47
C GLU A 20 11.53 4.42 -19.17
N LEU A 21 12.45 4.13 -18.25
CA LEU A 21 12.16 3.40 -17.01
C LEU A 21 11.72 4.30 -15.85
N PHE A 22 12.36 5.46 -15.69
CA PHE A 22 12.15 6.34 -14.54
C PHE A 22 11.39 7.60 -14.93
N VAL A 23 11.88 8.34 -15.93
CA VAL A 23 11.39 9.69 -16.24
C VAL A 23 9.95 9.65 -16.77
N ILE A 24 9.66 8.81 -17.77
CA ILE A 24 8.31 8.73 -18.35
C ILE A 24 7.28 8.27 -17.31
N PRO A 25 7.50 7.18 -16.55
CA PRO A 25 6.54 6.76 -15.53
C PRO A 25 6.36 7.79 -14.39
N SER A 26 7.43 8.48 -13.99
CA SER A 26 7.32 9.53 -12.95
C SER A 26 6.47 10.71 -13.42
N ILE A 27 6.64 11.13 -14.69
CA ILE A 27 5.80 12.17 -15.29
C ILE A 27 4.34 11.71 -15.39
N MET A 28 4.10 10.47 -15.82
CA MET A 28 2.75 9.91 -15.89
C MET A 28 2.08 9.83 -14.51
N TRP A 29 2.84 9.44 -13.48
CA TRP A 29 2.36 9.42 -12.09
C TRP A 29 1.95 10.81 -11.62
N ILE A 30 2.80 11.82 -11.81
CA ILE A 30 2.48 13.21 -11.44
C ILE A 30 1.21 13.70 -12.16
N ILE A 31 1.06 13.39 -13.45
CA ILE A 31 -0.16 13.75 -14.20
C ILE A 31 -1.40 13.05 -13.62
N LEU A 32 -1.28 11.77 -13.28
CA LEU A 32 -2.38 11.00 -12.69
C LEU A 32 -2.76 11.53 -11.29
N SER A 33 -1.77 11.84 -10.44
CA SER A 33 -1.99 12.42 -9.12
C SER A 33 -2.69 13.80 -9.21
N ILE A 34 -2.29 14.65 -10.16
CA ILE A 34 -2.95 15.94 -10.40
C ILE A 34 -4.40 15.74 -10.88
N LEU A 35 -4.65 14.76 -11.76
CA LEU A 35 -6.01 14.46 -12.22
C LEU A 35 -6.91 13.94 -11.09
N ALA A 36 -6.40 13.04 -10.25
CA ALA A 36 -7.10 12.54 -9.08
C ALA A 36 -7.45 13.66 -8.08
N MET A 37 -6.55 14.64 -7.94
CA MET A 37 -6.78 15.82 -7.09
C MET A 37 -7.88 16.76 -7.64
N ILE A 38 -8.01 16.88 -8.96
CA ILE A 38 -9.07 17.70 -9.57
C ILE A 38 -10.45 17.09 -9.31
N ASP A 39 -10.57 15.77 -9.35
CA ASP A 39 -11.82 15.05 -9.05
C ASP A 39 -12.18 15.14 -7.55
N SER A 40 -11.20 15.19 -6.65
CA SER A 40 -11.44 15.26 -5.20
C SER A 40 -11.81 16.67 -4.70
N MET A 41 -11.71 17.72 -5.52
CA MET A 41 -12.03 19.10 -5.13
C MET A 41 -13.52 19.34 -4.81
N ASP A 42 -14.41 18.42 -5.20
CA ASP A 42 -15.86 18.47 -4.93
C ASP A 42 -16.27 17.69 -3.67
N SER A 43 -15.31 17.01 -3.01
CA SER A 43 -15.53 16.21 -1.79
C SER A 43 -15.10 16.96 -0.53
N THR A 44 -15.72 16.64 0.61
CA THR A 44 -15.46 17.26 1.92
C THR A 44 -14.08 16.96 2.49
N ASP A 45 -13.41 15.91 1.99
CA ASP A 45 -12.04 15.55 2.36
C ASP A 45 -11.02 16.21 1.44
N LYS A 46 -10.61 17.42 1.82
CA LYS A 46 -9.57 18.15 1.08
C LYS A 46 -8.20 17.60 1.44
N LEU A 47 -7.73 16.61 0.68
CA LEU A 47 -6.31 16.24 0.68
C LEU A 47 -5.47 17.50 0.43
N THR A 48 -4.58 17.86 1.37
CA THR A 48 -3.81 19.09 1.21
C THR A 48 -2.77 18.92 0.09
N ILE A 49 -2.53 19.98 -0.69
CA ILE A 49 -1.48 19.98 -1.73
C ILE A 49 -0.12 19.54 -1.16
N GLY A 50 0.14 19.87 0.12
CA GLY A 50 1.35 19.46 0.83
C GLY A 50 1.45 17.95 1.06
N GLU A 51 0.37 17.30 1.48
CA GLU A 51 0.31 15.84 1.67
C GLU A 51 0.45 15.09 0.35
N LEU A 52 -0.22 15.56 -0.71
CA LEU A 52 -0.10 14.98 -2.05
C LEU A 52 1.34 15.05 -2.55
N ILE A 53 1.97 16.23 -2.46
CA ILE A 53 3.37 16.44 -2.87
C ILE A 53 4.31 15.53 -2.08
N MET A 54 4.12 15.41 -0.77
CA MET A 54 4.96 14.55 0.08
C MET A 54 4.80 13.08 -0.29
N THR A 55 3.57 12.63 -0.52
CA THR A 55 3.28 11.24 -0.90
C THR A 55 3.86 10.93 -2.28
N ASP A 56 3.64 11.80 -3.26
CA ASP A 56 4.20 11.68 -4.61
C ASP A 56 5.73 11.72 -4.59
N PHE A 57 6.34 12.58 -3.77
CA PHE A 57 7.79 12.65 -3.63
C PHE A 57 8.36 11.34 -3.09
N VAL A 58 7.75 10.77 -2.04
CA VAL A 58 8.16 9.48 -1.47
C VAL A 58 8.03 8.36 -2.51
N ILE A 59 6.92 8.31 -3.24
CA ILE A 59 6.69 7.31 -4.30
C ILE A 59 7.72 7.44 -5.43
N ILE A 60 7.98 8.67 -5.90
CA ILE A 60 8.99 8.94 -6.95
C ILE A 60 10.39 8.60 -6.45
N LEU A 61 10.71 8.88 -5.18
CA LEU A 61 12.00 8.55 -4.59
C LEU A 61 12.21 7.02 -4.49
N ILE A 62 11.19 6.29 -4.04
CA ILE A 62 11.20 4.82 -4.02
C ILE A 62 11.37 4.28 -5.45
N TRP A 63 10.61 4.82 -6.41
CA TRP A 63 10.71 4.43 -7.82
C TRP A 63 12.08 4.76 -8.43
N PHE A 64 12.71 5.86 -8.02
CA PHE A 64 14.06 6.24 -8.41
C PHE A 64 15.10 5.22 -7.92
N VAL A 65 15.02 4.84 -6.65
CA VAL A 65 15.91 3.82 -6.06
C VAL A 65 15.73 2.47 -6.76
N ILE A 66 14.48 2.05 -7.00
CA ILE A 66 14.16 0.82 -7.74
C ILE A 66 14.71 0.90 -9.17
N SER A 67 14.53 2.04 -9.85
CA SER A 67 15.05 2.26 -11.21
C SER A 67 16.58 2.18 -11.28
N ILE A 68 17.28 2.72 -10.28
CA ILE A 68 18.74 2.59 -10.17
C ILE A 68 19.15 1.13 -9.96
N LEU A 69 18.47 0.39 -9.08
CA LEU A 69 18.73 -1.03 -8.85
C LEU A 69 18.51 -1.84 -10.13
N ILE A 70 17.40 -1.61 -10.84
CA ILE A 70 17.09 -2.22 -12.13
C ILE A 70 18.19 -1.92 -13.16
N ILE A 71 18.68 -0.69 -13.22
CA ILE A 71 19.77 -0.34 -14.14
C ILE A 71 21.06 -1.06 -13.77
N LYS A 72 21.41 -1.12 -12.49
CA LYS A 72 22.61 -1.85 -12.03
C LYS A 72 22.52 -3.32 -12.39
N VAL A 73 21.36 -3.95 -12.17
CA VAL A 73 21.12 -5.36 -12.52
C VAL A 73 21.16 -5.56 -14.03
N SER A 74 20.46 -4.74 -14.81
CA SER A 74 20.45 -4.85 -16.27
C SER A 74 21.85 -4.62 -16.88
N PHE A 75 22.65 -3.72 -16.31
CA PHE A 75 24.04 -3.51 -16.73
C PHE A 75 24.93 -4.71 -16.39
N ARG A 76 24.79 -5.29 -15.19
CA ARG A 76 25.50 -6.53 -14.81
C ARG A 76 25.12 -7.69 -15.73
N LEU A 77 23.83 -7.88 -16.01
CA LEU A 77 23.34 -8.89 -16.95
C LEU A 77 23.90 -8.65 -18.35
N LYS A 78 23.82 -7.41 -18.86
CA LYS A 78 24.37 -7.06 -20.18
C LYS A 78 25.88 -7.32 -20.26
N LYS A 79 26.62 -7.07 -19.19
CA LYS A 79 28.06 -7.37 -19.09
C LYS A 79 28.34 -8.89 -19.12
N LEU A 80 27.55 -9.69 -18.42
CA LEU A 80 27.63 -11.15 -18.46
C LEU A 80 27.34 -11.71 -19.87
N PHE A 81 26.31 -11.19 -20.53
CA PHE A 81 26.00 -11.58 -21.92
C PHE A 81 27.02 -11.06 -22.95
N SER A 82 27.63 -9.90 -22.71
CA SER A 82 28.68 -9.34 -23.57
C SER A 82 29.99 -10.12 -23.45
N LYS A 83 30.33 -10.64 -22.27
CA LYS A 83 31.56 -11.44 -22.05
C LYS A 83 31.51 -12.77 -22.80
N LYS A 84 30.30 -13.34 -22.96
CA LYS A 84 30.05 -14.56 -23.76
C LYS A 84 30.18 -14.34 -25.29
N ASN A 85 30.12 -13.10 -25.75
CA ASN A 85 30.08 -12.73 -27.18
C ASN A 85 31.41 -12.16 -27.72
N LYS A 86 32.49 -12.10 -26.91
CA LYS A 86 33.74 -11.42 -27.28
C LYS A 86 34.77 -12.31 -28.00
N ASP A 87 34.49 -13.61 -28.16
CA ASP A 87 35.39 -14.55 -28.83
C ASP A 87 35.21 -14.68 -30.36
N ASN A 88 34.34 -13.89 -30.99
CA ASN A 88 33.95 -14.10 -32.40
C ASN A 88 33.60 -12.79 -33.13
N ASP A 89 34.59 -11.97 -33.51
CA ASP A 89 34.32 -10.67 -34.16
C ASP A 89 34.28 -10.70 -35.71
N GLU A 90 34.86 -11.70 -36.38
CA GLU A 90 34.68 -11.88 -37.85
C GLU A 90 33.44 -12.74 -38.22
N VAL A 91 33.05 -13.68 -37.35
CA VAL A 91 31.85 -14.50 -37.50
C VAL A 91 30.57 -13.66 -37.45
N LYS A 92 30.58 -12.53 -36.74
CA LYS A 92 29.41 -11.66 -36.52
C LYS A 92 28.82 -11.02 -37.76
N ILE A 93 29.61 -10.63 -38.76
CA ILE A 93 29.09 -9.93 -39.94
C ILE A 93 28.31 -10.91 -40.84
N VAL A 94 28.86 -12.11 -41.02
CA VAL A 94 28.22 -13.20 -41.77
C VAL A 94 27.01 -13.75 -41.00
N GLU A 95 27.11 -13.91 -39.67
CA GLU A 95 25.98 -14.30 -38.82
C GLU A 95 24.87 -13.24 -38.81
N ASN A 96 25.18 -11.94 -38.75
CA ASN A 96 24.14 -10.91 -38.77
C ASN A 96 23.33 -10.97 -40.06
N LYS A 97 24.01 -11.14 -41.20
CA LYS A 97 23.36 -11.24 -42.52
C LYS A 97 22.50 -12.51 -42.62
N LYS A 98 23.01 -13.66 -42.14
CA LYS A 98 22.24 -14.92 -42.04
C LYS A 98 21.04 -14.80 -41.08
N THR A 99 21.20 -14.10 -39.96
CA THR A 99 20.16 -13.91 -38.95
C THR A 99 19.05 -13.00 -39.46
N ILE A 100 19.39 -11.93 -40.19
CA ILE A 100 18.42 -11.04 -40.82
C ILE A 100 17.59 -11.81 -41.86
N MET A 101 18.24 -12.60 -42.73
CA MET A 101 17.53 -13.47 -43.69
C MET A 101 16.59 -14.45 -42.98
N LYS A 102 17.06 -15.11 -41.90
CA LYS A 102 16.27 -16.07 -41.12
C LYS A 102 15.04 -15.45 -40.44
N ILE A 103 15.08 -14.14 -40.13
CA ILE A 103 13.94 -13.40 -39.56
C ILE A 103 12.95 -13.00 -40.65
N GLU A 104 13.42 -12.59 -41.83
CA GLU A 104 12.55 -12.23 -42.96
C GLU A 104 11.80 -13.46 -43.51
N GLU A 105 12.44 -14.63 -43.50
CA GLU A 105 11.83 -15.92 -43.85
C GLU A 105 10.87 -16.46 -42.78
N TYR A 106 10.86 -15.89 -41.56
CA TYR A 106 9.99 -16.39 -40.50
C TYR A 106 8.52 -15.99 -40.74
N PRO A 107 7.58 -16.96 -40.73
CA PRO A 107 6.17 -16.67 -40.98
C PRO A 107 5.64 -15.58 -40.04
N HIS A 108 4.99 -14.56 -40.61
CA HIS A 108 4.44 -13.42 -39.88
C HIS A 108 5.46 -12.67 -38.99
N SER A 109 6.71 -12.52 -39.44
CA SER A 109 7.78 -11.83 -38.70
C SER A 109 7.41 -10.44 -38.17
N ARG A 110 6.64 -9.65 -38.95
CA ARG A 110 6.12 -8.33 -38.51
C ARG A 110 5.14 -8.46 -37.34
N PHE A 111 4.25 -9.46 -37.38
CA PHE A 111 3.29 -9.71 -36.31
C PHE A 111 4.01 -10.09 -35.01
N VAL A 112 4.99 -11.00 -35.08
CA VAL A 112 5.81 -11.37 -33.92
C VAL A 112 6.55 -10.16 -33.35
N LYS A 113 7.18 -9.35 -34.21
CA LYS A 113 7.90 -8.15 -33.78
C LYS A 113 6.98 -7.18 -33.04
N ASN A 114 5.80 -6.88 -33.60
CA ASN A 114 4.85 -5.97 -32.99
C ASN A 114 4.24 -6.55 -31.72
N GLY A 115 3.87 -7.83 -31.73
CA GLY A 115 3.34 -8.54 -30.56
C GLY A 115 4.31 -8.55 -29.39
N MET A 116 5.61 -8.74 -29.65
CA MET A 116 6.63 -8.68 -28.59
C MET A 116 6.83 -7.27 -28.04
N ILE A 117 6.68 -6.23 -28.86
CA ILE A 117 6.70 -4.83 -28.38
C ILE A 117 5.48 -4.55 -27.49
N ILE A 118 4.29 -4.92 -27.95
CA ILE A 118 3.05 -4.75 -27.18
C ILE A 118 3.14 -5.51 -25.85
N LEU A 119 3.57 -6.77 -25.87
CA LEU A 119 3.73 -7.58 -24.66
C LEU A 119 4.74 -6.95 -23.69
N PHE A 120 5.83 -6.36 -24.19
CA PHE A 120 6.77 -5.63 -23.34
C PHE A 120 6.12 -4.43 -22.65
N ILE A 121 5.33 -3.64 -23.37
CA ILE A 121 4.59 -2.50 -22.80
C ILE A 121 3.60 -2.98 -21.75
N VAL A 122 2.78 -3.98 -22.08
CA VAL A 122 1.81 -4.58 -21.14
C VAL A 122 2.51 -5.16 -19.91
N THR A 123 3.72 -5.71 -20.06
CA THR A 123 4.54 -6.16 -18.93
C THR A 123 4.87 -5.01 -17.98
N ILE A 124 5.32 -3.86 -18.47
CA ILE A 124 5.64 -2.71 -17.61
C ILE A 124 4.38 -2.16 -16.95
N VAL A 125 3.30 -2.04 -17.74
CA VAL A 125 2.00 -1.52 -17.28
C VAL A 125 1.34 -2.44 -16.25
N SER A 126 1.63 -3.75 -16.25
CA SER A 126 1.02 -4.71 -15.32
C SER A 126 1.26 -4.38 -13.85
N LEU A 127 2.37 -3.74 -13.50
CA LEU A 127 2.62 -3.29 -12.12
C LEU A 127 1.61 -2.19 -11.73
N TRP A 128 1.40 -1.21 -12.61
CA TRP A 128 0.44 -0.14 -12.39
C TRP A 128 -1.00 -0.65 -12.36
N LEU A 129 -1.35 -1.60 -13.23
CA LEU A 129 -2.66 -2.23 -13.19
C LEU A 129 -2.88 -3.01 -11.89
N ALA A 130 -1.85 -3.67 -11.36
CA ALA A 130 -1.95 -4.32 -10.06
C ALA A 130 -2.22 -3.31 -8.93
N LEU A 131 -1.50 -2.18 -8.93
CA LEU A 131 -1.72 -1.10 -7.96
C LEU A 131 -3.10 -0.45 -8.09
N ALA A 132 -3.54 -0.15 -9.32
CA ALA A 132 -4.88 0.36 -9.57
C ALA A 132 -5.98 -0.61 -9.10
N SER A 133 -5.75 -1.92 -9.29
CA SER A 133 -6.68 -2.96 -8.85
C SER A 133 -6.77 -3.06 -7.32
N LEU A 134 -5.73 -2.65 -6.58
CA LEU A 134 -5.81 -2.59 -5.11
C LEU A 134 -6.86 -1.57 -4.65
N PHE A 135 -6.92 -0.39 -5.27
CA PHE A 135 -7.93 0.63 -4.94
C PHE A 135 -9.35 0.12 -5.18
N ILE A 136 -9.59 -0.56 -6.32
CA ILE A 136 -10.91 -1.13 -6.64
C ILE A 136 -11.31 -2.21 -5.63
N VAL A 137 -10.36 -3.07 -5.22
CA VAL A 137 -10.67 -4.11 -4.23
C VAL A 137 -10.86 -3.53 -2.84
N ASP A 138 -10.19 -2.43 -2.52
CA ASP A 138 -10.40 -1.71 -1.26
C ASP A 138 -11.82 -1.12 -1.19
N GLU A 139 -12.37 -0.57 -2.28
CA GLU A 139 -13.79 -0.15 -2.30
C GLU A 139 -14.76 -1.31 -2.02
N ILE A 140 -14.49 -2.50 -2.57
CA ILE A 140 -15.36 -3.68 -2.42
C ILE A 140 -15.16 -4.34 -1.06
N SER A 141 -13.93 -4.32 -0.56
CA SER A 141 -13.51 -4.95 0.68
C SER A 141 -12.56 -4.02 1.43
N PRO A 142 -13.12 -2.99 2.10
CA PRO A 142 -12.33 -1.97 2.78
C PRO A 142 -11.36 -2.60 3.76
N GLN A 143 -10.11 -2.16 3.73
CA GLN A 143 -9.15 -2.46 4.78
C GLN A 143 -9.07 -1.26 5.72
N HIS A 144 -9.00 -1.54 7.01
CA HIS A 144 -8.83 -0.50 8.02
C HIS A 144 -7.56 -0.74 8.82
N GLY A 145 -7.13 0.29 9.54
CA GLY A 145 -5.96 0.23 10.40
C GLY A 145 -4.73 -0.35 9.71
N PHE A 146 -4.10 -1.33 10.35
CA PHE A 146 -2.88 -1.97 9.84
C PHE A 146 -3.14 -3.12 8.86
N ASN A 147 -4.40 -3.38 8.48
CA ASN A 147 -4.74 -4.46 7.56
C ASN A 147 -4.64 -4.08 6.08
N PHE A 148 -4.10 -2.89 5.75
CA PHE A 148 -3.92 -2.39 4.38
C PHE A 148 -3.09 -3.32 3.46
N THR A 149 -2.31 -4.24 4.03
CA THR A 149 -1.52 -5.22 3.27
C THR A 149 -2.30 -6.46 2.84
N LYS A 150 -3.49 -6.72 3.43
CA LYS A 150 -4.25 -7.96 3.24
C LYS A 150 -4.58 -8.21 1.77
N ASN A 151 -4.92 -7.16 1.02
CA ASN A 151 -5.31 -7.26 -0.39
C ASN A 151 -4.13 -7.31 -1.37
N MET A 152 -2.87 -7.26 -0.90
CA MET A 152 -1.68 -7.25 -1.76
C MET A 152 -1.54 -8.52 -2.62
N TRP A 153 -2.23 -9.62 -2.29
CA TRP A 153 -2.27 -10.84 -3.11
C TRP A 153 -2.69 -10.58 -4.57
N ILE A 154 -3.42 -9.49 -4.84
CA ILE A 154 -3.81 -9.05 -6.19
C ILE A 154 -2.61 -8.89 -7.11
N CYS A 155 -1.44 -8.50 -6.59
CA CYS A 155 -0.22 -8.42 -7.39
C CYS A 155 0.13 -9.76 -8.07
N TRP A 156 -0.22 -10.89 -7.45
CA TRP A 156 0.01 -12.21 -8.03
C TRP A 156 -0.91 -12.52 -9.22
N CYS A 157 -2.10 -11.93 -9.30
CA CYS A 157 -3.00 -12.06 -10.45
C CYS A 157 -2.38 -11.50 -11.74
N PHE A 158 -1.44 -10.57 -11.62
CA PHE A 158 -0.74 -9.95 -12.75
C PHE A 158 0.55 -10.66 -13.15
N LEU A 159 1.05 -11.63 -12.37
CA LEU A 159 2.25 -12.42 -12.69
C LEU A 159 2.23 -13.17 -14.03
N PRO A 160 1.09 -13.65 -14.56
CA PRO A 160 1.07 -14.33 -15.86
C PRO A 160 1.63 -13.46 -17.00
N ILE A 161 1.45 -12.14 -16.96
CA ILE A 161 1.93 -11.21 -18.00
C ILE A 161 3.47 -11.20 -18.12
N PRO A 162 4.25 -10.87 -17.06
CA PRO A 162 5.70 -10.91 -17.14
C PRO A 162 6.24 -12.32 -17.38
N ILE A 163 5.59 -13.38 -16.88
CA ILE A 163 5.98 -14.77 -17.16
C ILE A 163 5.87 -15.07 -18.67
N LEU A 164 4.75 -14.70 -19.30
CA LEU A 164 4.57 -14.83 -20.75
C LEU A 164 5.64 -14.03 -21.52
N SER A 165 5.97 -12.82 -21.06
CA SER A 165 7.03 -11.97 -21.62
C SER A 165 8.41 -12.66 -21.58
N ILE A 166 8.73 -13.35 -20.50
CA ILE A 166 9.96 -14.14 -20.36
C ILE A 166 9.96 -15.33 -21.33
N ILE A 167 8.91 -16.14 -21.31
CA ILE A 167 8.79 -17.37 -22.11
C ILE A 167 8.89 -17.06 -23.61
N LEU A 168 8.06 -16.12 -24.09
CA LEU A 168 8.07 -15.69 -25.49
C LEU A 168 9.36 -14.94 -25.83
N GLY A 169 9.93 -14.21 -24.87
CA GLY A 169 11.23 -13.58 -25.00
C GLY A 169 12.33 -14.58 -25.33
N PHE A 170 12.42 -15.71 -24.61
CA PHE A 170 13.36 -16.79 -24.93
C PHE A 170 13.04 -17.48 -26.25
N LYS A 171 11.76 -17.78 -26.51
CA LYS A 171 11.30 -18.46 -27.75
C LYS A 171 11.76 -17.69 -28.99
N TYR A 172 11.44 -16.41 -29.09
CA TYR A 172 11.74 -15.62 -30.30
C TYR A 172 13.18 -15.13 -30.35
N LYS A 173 13.88 -15.04 -29.22
CA LYS A 173 15.33 -14.80 -29.20
C LYS A 173 16.11 -15.95 -29.85
N LYS A 174 15.70 -17.22 -29.66
CA LYS A 174 16.33 -18.38 -30.33
C LYS A 174 16.22 -18.32 -31.86
N VAL A 175 15.17 -17.68 -32.36
CA VAL A 175 14.90 -17.51 -33.80
C VAL A 175 15.63 -16.29 -34.40
N GLY A 176 16.19 -15.41 -33.57
CA GLY A 176 16.97 -14.23 -33.99
C GLY A 176 16.32 -12.88 -33.65
N PHE A 177 15.09 -12.85 -33.13
CA PHE A 177 14.43 -11.60 -32.75
C PHE A 177 15.11 -10.94 -31.53
N LYS A 178 15.11 -9.60 -31.52
CA LYS A 178 15.70 -8.79 -30.44
C LYS A 178 14.78 -8.70 -29.20
N CYS A 179 14.54 -9.83 -28.54
CA CYS A 179 13.61 -9.94 -27.41
C CYS A 179 14.27 -9.90 -26.01
N THR A 180 15.53 -9.46 -25.91
CA THR A 180 16.23 -9.39 -24.61
C THR A 180 15.54 -8.43 -23.63
N LYS A 181 14.87 -7.38 -24.12
CA LYS A 181 14.10 -6.45 -23.27
C LYS A 181 12.93 -7.16 -22.58
N ASN A 182 12.18 -8.00 -23.29
CA ASN A 182 11.08 -8.79 -22.73
C ASN A 182 11.55 -9.73 -21.62
N ILE A 183 12.68 -10.41 -21.83
CA ILE A 183 13.25 -11.31 -20.82
C ILE A 183 13.63 -10.52 -19.56
N VAL A 184 14.44 -9.46 -19.72
CA VAL A 184 14.94 -8.67 -18.58
C VAL A 184 13.80 -7.95 -17.85
N GLY A 185 12.94 -7.24 -18.59
CA GLY A 185 11.79 -6.53 -18.03
C GLY A 185 10.78 -7.48 -17.38
N GLY A 186 10.51 -8.63 -18.00
CA GLY A 186 9.66 -9.68 -17.42
C GLY A 186 10.20 -10.18 -16.09
N PHE A 187 11.49 -10.49 -15.96
CA PHE A 187 12.06 -10.90 -14.68
C PHE A 187 11.94 -9.82 -13.60
N ILE A 188 12.20 -8.56 -13.97
CA ILE A 188 12.09 -7.42 -13.04
C ILE A 188 10.65 -7.26 -12.53
N ILE A 189 9.69 -7.20 -13.45
CA ILE A 189 8.28 -6.97 -13.06
C ILE A 189 7.71 -8.19 -12.35
N ALA A 190 8.04 -9.42 -12.78
CA ALA A 190 7.65 -10.63 -12.05
C ALA A 190 8.18 -10.62 -10.62
N PHE A 191 9.45 -10.22 -10.42
CA PHE A 191 10.03 -10.12 -9.08
C PHE A 191 9.29 -9.06 -8.23
N LEU A 192 9.02 -7.87 -8.78
CA LEU A 192 8.30 -6.82 -8.06
C LEU A 192 6.88 -7.26 -7.67
N LEU A 193 6.11 -7.80 -8.61
CA LEU A 193 4.75 -8.29 -8.36
C LEU A 193 4.75 -9.44 -7.33
N LEU A 194 5.74 -10.33 -7.39
CA LEU A 194 5.90 -11.41 -6.43
C LEU A 194 6.13 -10.85 -5.02
N VAL A 195 7.13 -9.96 -4.87
CA VAL A 195 7.50 -9.35 -3.58
C VAL A 195 6.34 -8.54 -3.01
N TYR A 196 5.72 -7.65 -3.79
CA TYR A 196 4.56 -6.90 -3.30
C TYR A 196 3.43 -7.83 -2.85
N GLY A 197 3.14 -8.88 -3.62
CA GLY A 197 2.13 -9.83 -3.21
C GLY A 197 2.44 -10.56 -1.92
N THR A 198 3.71 -10.74 -1.53
CA THR A 198 4.05 -11.35 -0.23
C THR A 198 3.61 -10.52 0.98
N PHE A 199 3.31 -9.22 0.82
CA PHE A 199 2.88 -8.38 1.94
C PHE A 199 1.51 -8.82 2.50
N CYS A 200 0.70 -9.56 1.73
CA CYS A 200 -0.54 -10.15 2.24
C CYS A 200 -0.30 -11.22 3.32
N LEU A 201 0.93 -11.70 3.46
CA LEU A 201 1.34 -12.69 4.46
C LEU A 201 1.76 -12.04 5.79
N ILE A 202 1.85 -10.70 5.84
CA ILE A 202 2.09 -9.99 7.10
C ILE A 202 0.88 -10.24 8.01
N PRO A 203 1.10 -10.70 9.27
CA PRO A 203 0.00 -10.94 10.20
C PRO A 203 -0.89 -9.72 10.34
N THR A 204 -2.19 -9.95 10.32
CA THR A 204 -3.22 -8.94 10.55
C THR A 204 -3.60 -8.91 12.03
N PHE A 205 -4.16 -7.80 12.49
CA PHE A 205 -4.73 -7.70 13.84
C PHE A 205 -6.19 -8.15 13.89
N SER A 206 -6.67 -8.79 12.82
CA SER A 206 -8.05 -9.26 12.70
C SER A 206 -8.37 -10.27 13.80
N ALA A 207 -9.46 -10.03 14.52
CA ALA A 207 -10.03 -10.93 15.50
C ALA A 207 -11.39 -11.44 15.03
N ASN A 208 -11.92 -12.49 15.67
CA ASN A 208 -13.31 -12.89 15.46
C ASN A 208 -14.21 -11.78 16.05
N TYR A 209 -15.21 -11.34 15.29
CA TYR A 209 -16.12 -10.28 15.73
C TYR A 209 -16.84 -10.64 17.03
N ASP A 210 -17.13 -11.93 17.28
CA ASP A 210 -17.73 -12.41 18.55
C ASP A 210 -16.94 -11.97 19.80
N GLU A 211 -15.65 -11.63 19.67
CA GLU A 211 -14.86 -11.12 20.79
C GLU A 211 -15.31 -9.72 21.27
N ILE A 212 -16.06 -8.97 20.45
CA ILE A 212 -16.65 -7.69 20.86
C ILE A 212 -17.65 -7.86 22.00
N ASP A 213 -18.25 -9.05 22.15
CA ASP A 213 -19.26 -9.35 23.17
C ASP A 213 -18.71 -9.15 24.59
N LYS A 214 -17.38 -9.29 24.78
CA LYS A 214 -16.68 -9.01 26.04
C LYS A 214 -16.81 -7.55 26.49
N TYR A 215 -17.15 -6.66 25.58
CA TYR A 215 -17.23 -5.21 25.80
C TYR A 215 -18.66 -4.67 25.71
N ARG A 216 -19.69 -5.47 25.37
CA ARG A 216 -21.07 -4.98 25.22
C ARG A 216 -21.59 -4.21 26.43
N ASP A 217 -21.39 -4.76 27.63
CA ASP A 217 -21.81 -4.13 28.89
C ASP A 217 -21.04 -2.83 29.21
N ILE A 218 -19.86 -2.65 28.60
CA ILE A 218 -18.99 -1.48 28.77
C ILE A 218 -19.32 -0.41 27.74
N VAL A 219 -19.68 -0.81 26.53
CA VAL A 219 -20.04 0.11 25.45
C VAL A 219 -21.40 0.76 25.74
N ASP A 220 -22.32 0.05 26.38
CA ASP A 220 -23.67 0.57 26.69
C ASP A 220 -24.38 1.11 25.43
N ALA A 221 -24.32 0.33 24.35
CA ALA A 221 -24.97 0.61 23.08
C ALA A 221 -25.32 -0.70 22.34
N GLU A 222 -26.28 -0.63 21.42
CA GLU A 222 -26.76 -1.77 20.64
C GLU A 222 -25.79 -2.09 19.50
N LEU A 223 -24.73 -2.84 19.82
CA LEU A 223 -23.74 -3.26 18.81
C LEU A 223 -24.36 -4.21 17.77
N PRO A 224 -24.08 -4.02 16.47
CA PRO A 224 -24.49 -4.93 15.40
C PRO A 224 -24.09 -6.39 15.68
N SER A 225 -24.81 -7.32 15.05
CA SER A 225 -24.51 -8.75 15.15
C SER A 225 -23.30 -9.19 14.33
N ASN A 226 -22.80 -8.33 13.45
CA ASN A 226 -21.66 -8.58 12.59
C ASN A 226 -20.80 -7.31 12.43
N GLY A 227 -19.56 -7.49 12.01
CA GLY A 227 -18.60 -6.40 11.81
C GLY A 227 -17.20 -6.94 11.58
N LYS A 228 -16.24 -6.04 11.32
CA LYS A 228 -14.81 -6.39 11.34
C LYS A 228 -14.22 -5.94 12.66
N LEU A 229 -13.46 -6.82 13.31
CA LEU A 229 -12.81 -6.53 14.58
C LEU A 229 -11.29 -6.60 14.46
N GLU A 230 -10.60 -5.62 15.04
CA GLU A 230 -9.16 -5.63 15.25
C GLU A 230 -8.83 -5.41 16.72
N ILE A 231 -7.88 -6.19 17.25
CA ILE A 231 -7.42 -6.05 18.64
C ILE A 231 -5.90 -5.93 18.64
N GLN A 232 -5.39 -4.87 19.24
CA GLN A 232 -3.97 -4.50 19.22
C GLN A 232 -3.48 -4.20 20.62
N ASN A 233 -2.52 -4.98 21.14
CA ASN A 233 -1.89 -4.72 22.42
C ASN A 233 -0.59 -3.93 22.23
N TRP A 234 -0.56 -2.73 22.81
CA TRP A 234 0.51 -1.75 22.68
C TRP A 234 1.32 -1.56 23.96
N GLY A 235 0.92 -2.18 25.07
CA GLY A 235 1.65 -2.11 26.34
C GLY A 235 1.73 -0.68 26.88
N THR A 236 2.85 0.01 26.64
CA THR A 236 3.13 1.38 27.11
C THR A 236 3.56 2.30 25.97
N TYR A 237 3.23 1.96 24.71
CA TYR A 237 3.83 2.61 23.54
C TYR A 237 3.29 4.03 23.25
N PHE A 238 2.01 4.30 23.48
CA PHE A 238 1.38 5.54 23.01
C PHE A 238 1.45 6.70 24.01
N ASP A 239 1.18 6.42 25.28
CA ASP A 239 1.06 7.43 26.32
C ASP A 239 1.92 7.01 27.53
N GLU A 240 2.81 7.88 28.00
CA GLU A 240 3.72 7.58 29.11
C GLU A 240 2.98 7.29 30.43
N ASP A 241 1.78 7.84 30.60
CA ASP A 241 0.94 7.73 31.79
C ASP A 241 -0.09 6.59 31.74
N LYS A 242 -0.14 5.83 30.63
CA LYS A 242 -1.07 4.71 30.44
C LYS A 242 -0.30 3.41 30.22
N THR A 243 -0.70 2.38 30.95
CA THR A 243 -0.05 1.06 30.91
C THR A 243 -1.04 -0.03 30.54
N GLU A 244 -0.54 -1.20 30.15
CA GLU A 244 -1.37 -2.34 29.69
C GLU A 244 -2.37 -1.93 28.58
N TYR A 245 -1.90 -1.10 27.66
CA TYR A 245 -2.71 -0.42 26.67
C TYR A 245 -3.11 -1.36 25.53
N THR A 246 -4.41 -1.44 25.26
CA THR A 246 -5.00 -2.22 24.16
C THR A 246 -5.99 -1.36 23.39
N ILE A 247 -5.92 -1.39 22.06
CA ILE A 247 -6.92 -0.78 21.17
C ILE A 247 -7.77 -1.88 20.58
N ILE A 248 -9.09 -1.69 20.63
CA ILE A 248 -10.07 -2.54 19.97
C ILE A 248 -10.83 -1.68 18.96
N ASN A 249 -10.73 -2.04 17.68
CA ASN A 249 -11.40 -1.34 16.58
C ASN A 249 -12.48 -2.24 15.99
N ALA A 250 -13.72 -1.76 15.95
CA ALA A 250 -14.84 -2.41 15.29
C ALA A 250 -15.37 -1.54 14.14
N TYR A 251 -15.35 -2.08 12.93
CA TYR A 251 -15.77 -1.40 11.70
C TYR A 251 -17.07 -2.00 11.17
N TYR A 252 -18.01 -1.11 10.82
CA TYR A 252 -19.38 -1.47 10.43
C TYR A 252 -19.77 -0.95 9.03
N ASP A 253 -18.81 -0.76 8.13
CA ASP A 253 -19.03 -0.16 6.80
C ASP A 253 -20.18 -0.81 6.03
N LYS A 254 -20.25 -2.15 6.13
CA LYS A 254 -21.20 -3.02 5.43
C LYS A 254 -22.49 -3.30 6.21
N GLU A 255 -22.59 -2.80 7.43
CA GLU A 255 -23.68 -3.10 8.34
C GLU A 255 -24.65 -1.92 8.44
N ASN A 256 -25.88 -2.23 8.84
CA ASN A 256 -26.86 -1.23 9.24
C ASN A 256 -26.59 -0.83 10.69
N VAL A 257 -26.22 0.43 10.91
CA VAL A 257 -25.85 0.99 12.21
C VAL A 257 -26.91 1.89 12.81
N ILE A 258 -28.13 1.93 12.25
CA ILE A 258 -29.21 2.82 12.74
C ILE A 258 -29.50 2.59 14.22
N ASP A 259 -29.63 1.33 14.64
CA ASP A 259 -29.93 0.98 16.03
C ASP A 259 -28.76 1.33 16.96
N LEU A 260 -27.52 1.09 16.51
CA LEU A 260 -26.30 1.49 17.23
C LEU A 260 -26.27 3.01 17.44
N VAL A 261 -26.40 3.79 16.36
CA VAL A 261 -26.38 5.26 16.41
C VAL A 261 -27.49 5.77 17.33
N SER A 262 -28.72 5.28 17.15
CA SER A 262 -29.85 5.66 17.98
C SER A 262 -29.62 5.35 19.47
N SER A 263 -29.05 4.18 19.79
CA SER A 263 -28.74 3.81 21.17
C SER A 263 -27.66 4.71 21.80
N ILE A 264 -26.66 5.14 21.02
CA ILE A 264 -25.62 6.08 21.45
C ILE A 264 -26.22 7.47 21.68
N GLU A 265 -27.01 7.99 20.73
CA GLU A 265 -27.62 9.32 20.80
C GLU A 265 -28.60 9.48 21.97
N ASN A 266 -29.27 8.39 22.35
CA ASN A 266 -30.23 8.37 23.46
C ASN A 266 -29.60 7.96 24.80
N SER A 267 -28.31 7.60 24.84
CA SER A 267 -27.63 7.19 26.06
C SER A 267 -27.09 8.39 26.83
N ASN A 268 -27.21 8.35 28.16
CA ASN A 268 -26.57 9.34 29.05
C ASN A 268 -25.07 9.09 29.23
N ASN A 269 -24.57 7.93 28.76
CA ASN A 269 -23.18 7.53 28.91
C ASN A 269 -22.31 7.93 27.71
N TRP A 270 -22.94 8.32 26.59
CA TRP A 270 -22.24 8.83 25.42
C TRP A 270 -22.39 10.35 25.33
N ILE A 271 -21.28 11.04 25.08
CA ILE A 271 -21.18 12.50 25.05
C ILE A 271 -20.64 12.90 23.69
N LEU A 272 -21.32 13.81 23.00
CA LEU A 272 -20.82 14.35 21.75
C LEU A 272 -19.48 15.08 21.98
N SER A 273 -18.53 14.92 21.05
CA SER A 273 -17.15 15.44 21.13
C SER A 273 -17.06 16.88 21.63
N LYS A 274 -17.92 17.76 21.11
CA LYS A 274 -17.95 19.20 21.46
C LYS A 274 -18.38 19.47 22.91
N ASP A 275 -19.12 18.55 23.53
CA ASP A 275 -19.73 18.70 24.86
C ASP A 275 -18.92 18.00 25.96
N ILE A 276 -17.79 17.35 25.61
CA ILE A 276 -16.96 16.65 26.60
C ILE A 276 -16.30 17.64 27.56
N LYS A 277 -16.48 17.39 28.86
CA LYS A 277 -15.89 18.22 29.91
C LYS A 277 -14.37 18.12 29.86
N SER A 278 -13.68 19.26 29.95
CA SER A 278 -12.21 19.33 29.91
C SER A 278 -11.53 18.42 30.93
N VAL A 279 -12.14 18.26 32.11
CA VAL A 279 -11.63 17.41 33.20
C VAL A 279 -11.58 15.92 32.84
N LEU A 280 -12.41 15.45 31.91
CA LEU A 280 -12.44 14.05 31.48
C LEU A 280 -11.39 13.76 30.39
N ARG A 281 -10.82 14.79 29.76
CA ARG A 281 -9.85 14.63 28.66
C ARG A 281 -8.55 13.94 29.08
N ILE A 282 -8.24 13.89 30.37
CA ILE A 282 -7.09 13.12 30.89
C ILE A 282 -7.20 11.62 30.57
N PHE A 283 -8.43 11.11 30.40
CA PHE A 283 -8.70 9.73 30.05
C PHE A 283 -8.81 9.50 28.55
N ILE A 284 -8.70 10.54 27.72
CA ILE A 284 -8.75 10.41 26.27
C ILE A 284 -7.31 10.34 25.78
N PRO A 285 -6.86 9.20 25.23
CA PRO A 285 -5.56 9.07 24.59
C PRO A 285 -5.29 10.15 23.54
N SER A 286 -4.04 10.57 23.38
CA SER A 286 -3.68 11.58 22.37
C SER A 286 -3.91 11.10 20.93
N THR A 287 -3.99 9.79 20.72
CA THR A 287 -4.26 9.16 19.42
C THR A 287 -5.71 9.28 18.99
N LEU A 288 -6.63 9.54 19.92
CA LEU A 288 -8.05 9.80 19.62
C LEU A 288 -8.20 11.25 19.15
N TYR A 289 -8.13 11.43 17.83
CA TYR A 289 -8.36 12.73 17.22
C TYR A 289 -9.83 13.16 17.36
N SER A 290 -9.99 14.46 17.64
CA SER A 290 -11.28 15.13 17.86
C SER A 290 -12.00 15.38 16.53
N ASP A 291 -12.81 14.41 16.10
CA ASP A 291 -13.81 14.67 15.06
C ASP A 291 -15.03 15.36 15.68
N VAL A 292 -15.57 16.34 14.96
CA VAL A 292 -16.66 17.22 15.45
C VAL A 292 -17.95 16.43 15.65
N ASP A 293 -18.13 15.35 14.88
CA ASP A 293 -19.33 14.53 14.83
C ASP A 293 -19.13 13.13 15.46
N ALA A 294 -18.14 12.98 16.34
CA ALA A 294 -17.90 11.74 17.07
C ALA A 294 -18.51 11.77 18.49
N TYR A 295 -18.96 10.61 18.96
CA TYR A 295 -19.42 10.40 20.32
C TYR A 295 -18.34 9.74 21.16
N TYR A 296 -18.21 10.16 22.42
CA TYR A 296 -17.24 9.64 23.37
C TYR A 296 -17.92 9.08 24.61
N SER A 297 -17.37 7.99 25.15
CA SER A 297 -17.78 7.44 26.44
C SER A 297 -16.53 7.00 27.20
N ILE A 298 -16.44 7.38 28.48
CA ILE A 298 -15.33 6.98 29.34
C ILE A 298 -15.91 6.13 30.46
N TYR A 299 -15.56 4.85 30.48
CA TYR A 299 -15.98 3.92 31.51
C TYR A 299 -14.80 3.54 32.40
N ASN A 300 -14.96 3.73 33.71
CA ASN A 300 -14.03 3.26 34.70
C ASN A 300 -14.47 1.88 35.19
N LYS A 301 -13.77 0.83 34.75
CA LYS A 301 -14.12 -0.56 35.10
C LYS A 301 -13.94 -0.84 36.59
N THR A 302 -13.00 -0.15 37.24
CA THR A 302 -12.71 -0.32 38.66
C THR A 302 -13.82 0.26 39.55
N THR A 303 -14.42 1.40 39.16
CA THR A 303 -15.52 2.03 39.92
C THR A 303 -16.92 1.67 39.40
N GLY A 304 -17.01 1.15 38.17
CA GLY A 304 -18.27 0.86 37.50
C GLY A 304 -19.03 2.11 37.03
N GLN A 305 -18.36 3.26 36.91
CA GLN A 305 -18.98 4.54 36.59
C GLN A 305 -18.56 5.06 35.20
N TYR A 306 -19.49 5.77 34.57
CA TYR A 306 -19.27 6.47 33.31
C TYR A 306 -19.01 7.96 33.55
N ASN A 307 -18.13 8.54 32.74
CA ASN A 307 -17.93 9.99 32.59
C ASN A 307 -17.69 10.73 33.92
N SER A 308 -17.03 10.08 34.87
CA SER A 308 -16.68 10.63 36.17
C SER A 308 -15.18 10.49 36.45
N LEU A 309 -14.67 11.41 37.27
CA LEU A 309 -13.33 11.26 37.84
C LEU A 309 -13.39 10.36 39.07
N PRO A 310 -12.33 9.60 39.38
CA PRO A 310 -12.23 8.90 40.64
C PRO A 310 -12.20 9.85 41.84
N ASP A 311 -12.91 9.50 42.91
CA ASP A 311 -12.92 10.29 44.16
C ASP A 311 -11.62 10.16 44.98
N LYS A 312 -10.79 9.16 44.66
CA LYS A 312 -9.57 8.82 45.39
C LYS A 312 -8.42 8.60 44.43
N ALA A 313 -7.21 8.88 44.89
CA ALA A 313 -5.99 8.48 44.18
C ALA A 313 -5.86 6.95 44.16
N GLY A 314 -5.34 6.41 43.06
CA GLY A 314 -5.19 4.97 42.87
C GLY A 314 -5.04 4.57 41.41
N ASP A 315 -4.90 3.26 41.19
CA ASP A 315 -4.80 2.67 39.86
C ASP A 315 -6.19 2.25 39.38
N TYR A 316 -6.56 2.70 38.18
CA TYR A 316 -7.87 2.47 37.58
C TYR A 316 -7.72 1.81 36.21
N GLU A 317 -8.61 0.86 35.92
CA GLU A 317 -8.77 0.30 34.58
C GLU A 317 -9.84 1.12 33.84
N ILE A 318 -9.42 1.80 32.78
CA ILE A 318 -10.22 2.76 32.03
C ILE A 318 -10.45 2.24 30.61
N TYR A 319 -11.67 2.45 30.13
CA TYR A 319 -12.12 2.22 28.77
C TYR A 319 -12.56 3.56 28.20
N ALA A 320 -11.73 4.16 27.35
CA ALA A 320 -12.08 5.36 26.62
C ALA A 320 -12.53 4.97 25.22
N MET A 321 -13.76 5.30 24.88
CA MET A 321 -14.42 4.85 23.67
C MET A 321 -14.79 6.04 22.80
N LYS A 322 -14.67 5.85 21.49
CA LYS A 322 -15.12 6.79 20.46
C LYS A 322 -15.96 6.03 19.44
N TYR A 323 -17.10 6.59 19.08
CA TYR A 323 -17.85 6.17 17.91
C TYR A 323 -17.88 7.29 16.89
N ASP A 324 -17.35 7.01 15.70
CA ASP A 324 -17.43 7.88 14.54
C ASP A 324 -18.64 7.49 13.68
N VAL A 325 -19.58 8.42 13.51
CA VAL A 325 -20.81 8.18 12.76
C VAL A 325 -20.55 8.08 11.27
N SER A 326 -19.62 8.89 10.74
CA SER A 326 -19.32 8.95 9.31
C SER A 326 -18.59 7.69 8.86
N ASP A 327 -17.60 7.27 9.65
CA ASP A 327 -16.79 6.09 9.36
C ASP A 327 -17.43 4.78 9.85
N LYS A 328 -18.56 4.87 10.57
CA LYS A 328 -19.23 3.74 11.23
C LYS A 328 -18.24 2.89 12.02
N HIS A 329 -17.42 3.55 12.82
CA HIS A 329 -16.25 2.98 13.46
C HIS A 329 -16.33 3.18 14.98
N LEU A 330 -16.29 2.08 15.72
CA LEU A 330 -16.14 2.07 17.17
C LEU A 330 -14.70 1.76 17.54
N GLU A 331 -14.07 2.68 18.27
CA GLU A 331 -12.74 2.52 18.83
C GLU A 331 -12.83 2.48 20.36
N ILE A 332 -12.23 1.45 20.97
CA ILE A 332 -12.18 1.24 22.42
C ILE A 332 -10.72 1.17 22.85
N HIS A 333 -10.29 2.14 23.66
CA HIS A 333 -8.98 2.16 24.28
C HIS A 333 -9.09 1.66 25.71
N LYS A 334 -8.52 0.49 25.95
CA LYS A 334 -8.40 -0.12 27.26
C LYS A 334 -7.01 0.15 27.82
N PHE A 335 -6.91 0.71 29.02
CA PHE A 335 -5.62 0.94 29.68
C PHE A 335 -5.75 1.03 31.20
N LYS A 336 -4.62 0.87 31.89
CA LYS A 336 -4.46 1.22 33.31
C LYS A 336 -3.91 2.63 33.45
N TYR A 337 -4.46 3.37 34.39
CA TYR A 337 -4.09 4.76 34.67
C TYR A 337 -3.98 5.01 36.18
N SER A 338 -2.88 5.62 36.62
CA SER A 338 -2.66 6.00 38.01
C SER A 338 -3.15 7.43 38.26
N TYR A 339 -4.35 7.58 38.81
CA TYR A 339 -4.93 8.87 39.18
C TYR A 339 -4.32 9.38 40.50
N LYS A 340 -3.92 10.66 40.53
CA LYS A 340 -3.17 11.28 41.63
C LYS A 340 -3.96 12.39 42.31
#